data_AF-A0A0F9D117-F1
#
_entry.id   AF-A0A0F9D117-F1
#
_cell.length_a   1.000
_cell.length_b   1.000
_cell.length_c   1.000
_cell.angle_alpha   90.00
_cell.angle_beta   90.00
_cell.angle_gamma   90.00
#
_symmetry.space_group_name_H-M   'P 1'
#
loop_
_entity.id
_entity.type
_entity.pdbx_description
1 polymer ?
#
loop_
_entity_poly.entity_id
_entity_poly.type
_entity_poly.pdbx_seq_one_letter_code
_entity_poly.pdbx_strand_id
1 'polypeptide(L)'
;MSELIVLIGPPGCGKTEYTKKLKQHVRVNQDDQGKVNHFAIFAQAIKDKKNIVVDRMNFNFYQRQRYAEPARQAGYKIKFVQFKICDSIL
;
A
#
# COMPACT_ATOMS: atom_id res chain seq x y z
N MET A 1 -3.88 17.68 2.12
CA MET A 1 -3.12 16.96 1.07
C MET A 1 -3.24 15.47 1.34
N SER A 2 -3.66 14.68 0.35
CA SER A 2 -3.84 13.23 0.51
C SER A 2 -2.50 12.50 0.53
N GLU A 3 -2.42 11.35 1.17
CA GLU A 3 -1.21 10.54 1.22
C GLU A 3 -1.38 9.11 0.69
N LEU A 4 -0.29 8.58 0.13
CA LEU A 4 -0.15 7.20 -0.27
C LEU A 4 0.95 6.56 0.58
N ILE A 5 0.60 5.51 1.30
CA ILE A 5 1.54 4.65 2.02
C ILE A 5 1.68 3.34 1.25
N VAL A 6 2.91 2.99 0.85
CA VAL A 6 3.21 1.71 0.21
C VAL A 6 3.99 0.85 1.21
N LEU A 7 3.37 -0.22 1.69
CA LEU A 7 4.02 -1.16 2.59
C LEU A 7 4.92 -2.10 1.79
N ILE A 8 6.09 -2.42 2.32
CA ILE A 8 7.09 -3.28 1.67
C ILE A 8 7.52 -4.35 2.68
N GLY A 9 7.48 -5.62 2.31
CA GLY A 9 7.99 -6.70 3.16
C GLY A 9 7.31 -8.05 2.92
N PRO A 10 7.93 -9.16 3.37
CA PRO A 10 7.41 -10.52 3.16
C PRO A 10 6.06 -10.75 3.87
N PRO A 11 5.27 -11.77 3.51
CA PRO A 11 4.09 -12.14 4.29
C PRO A 11 4.47 -12.43 5.76
N GLY A 12 3.54 -12.24 6.69
CA GLY A 12 3.78 -12.49 8.13
C GLY A 12 4.55 -11.42 8.89
N CYS A 13 5.17 -10.42 8.26
CA CYS A 13 5.95 -9.39 8.96
C CYS A 13 5.14 -8.24 9.61
N GLY A 14 3.83 -8.41 9.80
CA GLY A 14 2.98 -7.43 10.51
C GLY A 14 2.44 -6.24 9.68
N LYS A 15 2.59 -6.23 8.34
CA LYS A 15 2.04 -5.17 7.47
C LYS A 15 0.54 -4.97 7.66
N THR A 16 -0.25 -6.04 7.58
CA THR A 16 -1.71 -5.97 7.74
C THR A 16 -2.10 -5.48 9.13
N GLU A 17 -1.37 -5.88 10.18
CA GLU A 17 -1.59 -5.36 11.54
C GLU A 17 -1.35 -3.84 11.61
N TYR A 18 -0.31 -3.35 10.94
CA TYR A 18 -0.07 -1.91 10.83
C TYR A 18 -1.23 -1.16 10.14
N THR A 19 -1.86 -1.76 9.11
CA THR A 19 -3.00 -1.11 8.43
C THR A 19 -4.20 -0.86 9.34
N LYS A 20 -4.39 -1.66 10.41
CA LYS A 20 -5.50 -1.46 11.36
C LYS A 20 -5.40 -0.14 12.11
N LYS A 21 -4.20 0.44 12.21
CA LYS A 21 -3.95 1.77 12.80
C LYS A 21 -4.31 2.90 11.83
N LEU A 22 -4.46 2.61 10.54
CA LEU A 22 -4.73 3.55 9.45
C LEU A 22 -6.22 3.57 9.08
N LYS A 23 -7.09 3.81 10.06
CA LYS A 23 -8.56 3.70 9.89
C LYS A 23 -9.17 4.62 8.83
N GLN A 24 -8.48 5.69 8.46
CA GLN A 24 -8.94 6.66 7.46
C GLN A 24 -8.40 6.38 6.04
N HIS A 25 -7.60 5.32 5.88
CA HIS A 25 -6.99 4.96 4.60
C HIS A 25 -7.83 3.87 3.93
N VAL A 26 -8.05 4.04 2.62
CA VAL A 26 -8.53 2.95 1.78
C VAL A 26 -7.40 1.92 1.67
N ARG A 27 -7.66 0.69 2.13
CA ARG A 27 -6.72 -0.43 2.02
C ARG A 27 -6.83 -1.06 0.64
N VAL A 28 -5.72 -1.07 -0.08
CA VAL A 28 -5.56 -1.74 -1.38
C VAL A 28 -4.69 -2.98 -1.16
N ASN A 29 -5.26 -4.17 -1.37
CA ASN A 29 -4.60 -5.45 -1.17
C ASN A 29 -5.00 -6.43 -2.28
N GLN A 30 -4.04 -6.93 -3.05
CA GLN A 30 -4.33 -7.83 -4.18
C GLN A 30 -4.78 -9.22 -3.74
N ASP A 31 -4.30 -9.72 -2.59
CA ASP A 31 -4.65 -11.07 -2.12
C ASP A 31 -6.12 -11.10 -1.68
N ASP A 32 -6.59 -10.02 -1.03
CA ASP A 32 -7.99 -9.86 -0.60
C ASP A 32 -8.92 -9.48 -1.76
N GLN A 33 -8.46 -8.68 -2.73
CA GLN A 33 -9.32 -8.04 -3.74
C GLN A 33 -9.10 -8.59 -5.16
N GLY A 34 -8.13 -9.47 -5.37
CA GLY A 34 -7.77 -10.00 -6.69
C GLY A 34 -7.06 -9.00 -7.61
N LYS A 35 -6.56 -9.51 -8.76
CA LYS A 35 -5.69 -8.75 -9.69
C LYS A 35 -6.37 -7.52 -10.33
N VAL A 36 -7.67 -7.56 -10.57
CA VAL A 36 -8.40 -6.47 -11.25
C VAL A 36 -8.96 -5.47 -10.23
N ASN A 37 -9.71 -5.94 -9.23
CA ASN A 37 -10.43 -5.01 -8.35
C ASN A 37 -9.51 -4.16 -7.48
N HIS A 38 -8.35 -4.65 -7.04
CA HIS A 38 -7.45 -3.81 -6.23
C HIS A 38 -6.95 -2.57 -6.99
N PHE A 39 -6.77 -2.66 -8.32
CA PHE A 39 -6.45 -1.49 -9.15
C PHE A 39 -7.65 -0.59 -9.35
N ALA A 40 -8.85 -1.15 -9.51
CA ALA A 40 -10.08 -0.36 -9.61
C ALA A 40 -10.32 0.44 -8.31
N ILE A 41 -10.14 -0.19 -7.14
CA ILE A 41 -10.24 0.43 -5.82
C ILE A 41 -9.19 1.55 -5.68
N PHE A 42 -7.94 1.28 -6.09
CA PHE A 42 -6.88 2.29 -6.08
C PHE A 42 -7.23 3.49 -6.96
N ALA A 43 -7.65 3.27 -8.21
CA ALA A 43 -8.02 4.33 -9.15
C ALA A 43 -9.18 5.18 -8.62
N GLN A 44 -10.21 4.53 -8.06
CA GLN A 44 -11.34 5.22 -7.45
C GLN A 44 -10.91 6.06 -6.24
N ALA A 45 -10.04 5.51 -5.37
CA ALA A 45 -9.53 6.25 -4.21
C ALA A 45 -8.69 7.48 -4.61
N ILE A 46 -7.93 7.40 -5.71
CA ILE A 46 -7.20 8.54 -6.29
C ILE A 46 -8.18 9.61 -6.79
N LYS A 47 -9.24 9.22 -7.50
CA LYS A 47 -10.28 10.13 -7.99
C LYS A 47 -10.98 10.86 -6.84
N ASP A 48 -11.29 10.12 -5.77
CA ASP A 48 -11.98 10.65 -4.58
C ASP A 48 -11.04 11.35 -3.58
N LYS A 49 -9.75 11.51 -3.94
CA LYS A 49 -8.70 12.13 -3.12
C LYS A 49 -8.59 11.54 -1.72
N LYS A 50 -8.88 10.24 -1.55
CA LYS A 50 -8.78 9.55 -0.24
C LYS A 50 -7.32 9.26 0.11
N ASN A 51 -7.04 9.10 1.41
CA ASN A 51 -5.77 8.53 1.85
C ASN A 51 -5.74 7.03 1.51
N ILE A 52 -4.58 6.52 1.12
CA ILE A 52 -4.44 5.16 0.58
C ILE A 52 -3.31 4.44 1.28
N VAL A 53 -3.53 3.17 1.63
CA VAL A 53 -2.46 2.24 2.02
C VAL A 53 -2.46 1.03 1.09
N VAL A 54 -1.32 0.77 0.44
CA VAL A 54 -1.11 -0.43 -0.38
C VAL A 54 -0.45 -1.49 0.48
N ASP A 55 -1.26 -2.47 0.90
CA ASP A 55 -0.85 -3.59 1.75
C ASP A 55 -0.56 -4.82 0.88
N ARG A 56 0.68 -4.86 0.38
CA ARG A 56 1.21 -5.95 -0.43
C ARG A 56 2.70 -6.12 -0.13
N MET A 57 3.35 -7.11 -0.76
CA MET A 57 4.79 -7.28 -0.60
C MET A 57 5.62 -6.14 -1.19
N ASN A 58 5.27 -5.64 -2.37
CA ASN A 58 5.92 -4.51 -3.08
C ASN A 58 7.46 -4.56 -3.10
N PHE A 59 8.02 -5.76 -3.33
CA PHE A 59 9.45 -6.06 -3.17
C PHE A 59 10.32 -5.35 -4.22
N ASN A 60 9.86 -5.29 -5.47
CA ASN A 60 10.63 -4.68 -6.56
C ASN A 60 10.15 -3.25 -6.89
N PHE A 61 11.01 -2.52 -7.60
CA PHE A 61 10.78 -1.14 -8.01
C PHE A 61 9.48 -0.97 -8.82
N TYR A 62 9.23 -1.85 -9.80
CA TYR A 62 8.07 -1.76 -10.68
C TYR A 62 6.75 -1.94 -9.94
N GLN A 63 6.69 -2.85 -8.96
CA GLN A 63 5.51 -3.03 -8.10
C GLN A 63 5.20 -1.75 -7.32
N ARG A 64 6.22 -1.07 -6.79
CA ARG A 64 6.06 0.21 -6.09
C ARG A 64 5.62 1.33 -7.02
N GLN A 65 6.26 1.46 -8.18
CA GLN A 65 5.97 2.55 -9.11
C GLN A 65 4.57 2.48 -9.71
N ARG A 66 4.01 1.28 -9.85
CA ARG A 66 2.65 1.10 -10.34
C ARG A 66 1.59 1.83 -9.51
N TYR A 67 1.87 2.11 -8.23
CA TYR A 67 1.01 2.94 -7.38
C TYR A 67 1.58 4.33 -7.13
N ALA A 68 2.91 4.45 -7.01
CA ALA A 68 3.55 5.72 -6.69
C ALA A 68 3.44 6.74 -7.83
N GLU A 69 3.60 6.34 -9.10
CA GLU A 69 3.53 7.28 -10.23
C GLU A 69 2.14 7.93 -10.36
N PRO A 70 1.02 7.18 -10.42
CA PRO A 70 -0.30 7.80 -10.51
C PRO A 70 -0.64 8.69 -9.31
N ALA A 71 -0.24 8.29 -8.11
CA ALA A 71 -0.46 9.09 -6.90
C ALA A 71 0.36 10.39 -6.91
N ARG A 72 1.61 10.34 -7.39
CA ARG A 72 2.46 11.53 -7.51
C ARG A 72 1.85 12.53 -8.48
N GLN A 73 1.42 12.05 -9.65
CA GLN A 73 0.72 12.85 -10.66
C GLN A 73 -0.58 13.46 -10.10
N ALA A 74 -1.26 12.75 -9.19
CA ALA A 74 -2.45 13.24 -8.50
C ALA A 74 -2.15 14.18 -7.30
N GLY A 75 -0.89 14.50 -7.02
CA GLY A 75 -0.47 15.43 -5.96
C GLY A 75 -0.39 14.83 -4.56
N TYR A 76 -0.23 13.52 -4.43
CA TYR A 76 -0.14 12.84 -3.14
C TYR A 76 1.25 13.00 -2.50
N LYS A 77 1.28 13.05 -1.16
CA LYS A 77 2.50 12.76 -0.40
C LYS A 77 2.72 11.24 -0.37
N ILE A 78 3.89 10.77 -0.79
CA ILE A 78 4.19 9.33 -0.89
C ILE A 78 5.14 8.92 0.24
N LYS A 79 4.83 7.81 0.92
CA LYS A 79 5.66 7.18 1.95
C LYS A 79 5.85 5.70 1.64
N PHE A 80 7.09 5.24 1.71
CA PHE A 80 7.43 3.81 1.66
C PHE A 80 7.74 3.34 3.07
N VAL A 81 7.07 2.27 3.53
CA VAL A 81 7.29 1.71 4.88
C VAL A 81 7.77 0.28 4.74
N GLN A 82 9.01 0.03 5.12
CA GLN A 82 9.62 -1.29 5.05
C GLN A 82 9.42 -2.04 6.37
N PHE A 83 8.94 -3.28 6.24
CA PHE A 83 8.81 -4.25 7.31
C PHE A 83 9.82 -5.36 7.07
N LYS A 84 10.53 -5.73 8.13
CA LYS A 84 11.44 -6.86 8.16
C LYS A 84 10.86 -7.90 9.11
N ILE A 85 11.13 -9.17 8.86
CA ILE A 85 10.96 -10.19 9.90
C ILE A 85 12.13 -9.96 10.85
N CYS A 86 11.84 -9.71 12.13
CA CYS A 86 12.90 -9.81 13.13
C CYS A 86 13.18 -11.29 13.30
N ASP A 87 14.36 -11.74 12.89
CA ASP A 87 14.84 -13.07 13.22
C ASP A 87 14.83 -13.20 14.74
N SER A 88 13.83 -13.89 15.26
CA SER A 88 13.76 -14.26 16.67
C SER A 88 13.29 -15.70 16.73
N ILE A 89 14.21 -16.53 17.24
CA ILE A 89 14.15 -17.97 17.51
C ILE A 89 14.70 -18.85 16.36
N LEU A 90 16.03 -18.92 16.29
CA LEU A 90 16.77 -20.19 16.18
C LEU A 90 17.49 -20.41 17.52
#